data_AF-A0A7Z9XBT3-F1
#
_entry.id   AF-A0A7Z9XBT3-F1
#
_cell.length_a   1.000
_cell.length_b   1.000
_cell.length_c   1.000
_cell.angle_alpha   90.00
_cell.angle_beta   90.00
_cell.angle_gamma   90.00
#
_symmetry.space_group_name_H-M   'P 1'
#
loop_
_entity.id
_entity.type
_entity.pdbx_description
1 polymer ?
#
loop_
_entity_poly.entity_id
_entity_poly.type
_entity_poly.pdbx_seq_one_letter_code
_entity_poly.pdbx_strand_id
1 'polypeptide(L)'
;RDPHGLESQGKTVRAMGLLPVTTELALDKTLARVNARYLPDDLSLTGYEIHHGLTRPEDSSVSPVVVREDGEVLGYGLERGLVWGSYLHGLFDADRFRRALVDRLRTRAGLLGLGGITAVYDLEPAFSRLARIVREHLSVEKIYNLLQLA
;
A
#
# COMPACT_ATOMS: atom_id res chain seq x y z
N ARG A 1 14.15 -11.68 8.44
CA ARG A 1 14.42 -12.98 9.06
C ARG A 1 13.19 -13.84 8.83
N ASP A 2 13.37 -15.11 8.51
CA ASP A 2 12.32 -16.10 8.27
C ASP A 2 12.59 -17.33 9.16
N PRO A 3 12.31 -17.22 10.47
CA PRO A 3 12.63 -18.29 11.43
C PRO A 3 11.83 -19.58 11.15
N HIS A 4 10.70 -19.46 10.45
CA HIS A 4 9.79 -20.56 10.13
C HIS A 4 10.00 -21.15 8.73
N GLY A 5 10.84 -20.52 7.89
CA GLY A 5 11.12 -20.97 6.53
C GLY A 5 9.91 -20.89 5.60
N LEU A 6 9.08 -19.85 5.76
CA LEU A 6 7.85 -19.63 4.98
C LEU A 6 8.13 -19.31 3.52
N GLU A 7 9.14 -18.47 3.25
CA GLU A 7 9.45 -17.99 1.90
C GLU A 7 10.77 -18.57 1.38
N SER A 8 11.68 -18.97 2.27
CA SER A 8 12.95 -19.55 1.85
C SER A 8 13.53 -20.57 2.83
N GLN A 9 14.44 -21.41 2.33
CA GLN A 9 15.24 -22.32 3.15
C GLN A 9 16.25 -21.58 4.06
N GLY A 10 16.52 -20.30 3.79
CA GLY A 10 17.42 -19.47 4.57
C GLY A 10 16.70 -18.76 5.71
N LYS A 11 17.28 -18.79 6.93
CA LYS A 11 16.67 -18.15 8.11
C LYS A 11 16.78 -16.62 8.11
N THR A 12 17.74 -16.06 7.41
CA THR A 12 17.99 -14.61 7.37
C THR A 12 18.59 -14.22 6.02
N VAL A 13 18.16 -13.08 5.50
CA VAL A 13 18.71 -12.45 4.29
C VAL A 13 19.11 -11.02 4.65
N ARG A 14 20.25 -10.57 4.14
CA ARG A 14 20.67 -9.18 4.23
C ARG A 14 19.96 -8.37 3.15
N ALA A 15 19.19 -7.36 3.55
CA ALA A 15 18.53 -6.44 2.64
C ALA A 15 19.48 -5.36 2.11
N MET A 16 18.97 -4.44 1.27
CA MET A 16 19.73 -3.30 0.72
C MET A 16 20.27 -2.33 1.80
N GLY A 17 19.72 -2.37 3.03
CA GLY A 17 20.22 -1.55 4.15
C GLY A 17 19.90 -0.06 4.03
N LEU A 18 18.82 0.30 3.31
CA LEU A 18 18.42 1.71 3.11
C LEU A 18 17.67 2.30 4.32
N LEU A 19 17.00 1.44 5.09
CA LEU A 19 16.23 1.81 6.28
C LEU A 19 16.70 0.89 7.42
N PRO A 20 17.10 1.41 8.59
CA PRO A 20 17.52 0.61 9.73
C PRO A 20 16.30 -0.02 10.43
N VAL A 21 15.76 -1.05 9.79
CA VAL A 21 14.63 -1.86 10.26
C VAL A 21 14.95 -3.34 10.11
N THR A 22 14.40 -4.15 11.02
CA THR A 22 14.34 -5.60 10.85
C THR A 22 12.91 -6.02 10.61
N THR A 23 12.70 -6.88 9.61
CA THR A 23 11.44 -7.56 9.36
C THR A 23 11.58 -9.04 9.71
N GLU A 24 10.65 -9.56 10.51
CA GLU A 24 10.50 -10.99 10.78
C GLU A 24 9.25 -11.53 10.09
N LEU A 25 9.35 -12.66 9.38
CA LEU A 25 8.19 -13.33 8.81
C LEU A 25 7.52 -14.20 9.89
N ALA A 26 6.32 -13.79 10.31
CA ALA A 26 5.48 -14.53 11.24
C ALA A 26 4.66 -15.61 10.51
N LEU A 27 4.27 -16.66 11.24
CA LEU A 27 3.41 -17.73 10.71
C LEU A 27 2.07 -17.20 10.20
N ASP A 28 1.45 -16.33 11.00
CA ASP A 28 0.15 -15.76 10.66
C ASP A 28 0.30 -14.73 9.55
N LYS A 29 -0.67 -14.77 8.62
CA LYS A 29 -0.76 -13.82 7.52
C LYS A 29 -1.77 -12.73 7.86
N THR A 30 -1.35 -11.48 7.82
CA THR A 30 -2.25 -10.33 7.85
C THR A 30 -2.88 -10.17 6.48
N LEU A 31 -4.21 -10.18 6.42
CA LEU A 31 -5.00 -9.83 5.25
C LEU A 31 -6.19 -8.98 5.70
N ALA A 32 -6.09 -7.66 5.54
CA ALA A 32 -7.10 -6.74 6.03
C ALA A 32 -7.24 -5.52 5.12
N ARG A 33 -8.47 -5.03 4.93
CA ARG A 33 -8.72 -3.70 4.36
C ARG A 33 -8.72 -2.68 5.49
N VAL A 34 -7.98 -1.59 5.32
CA VAL A 34 -7.67 -0.69 6.42
C VAL A 34 -7.74 0.77 6.00
N ASN A 35 -8.12 1.62 6.96
CA ASN A 35 -7.90 3.05 6.89
C ASN A 35 -6.63 3.38 7.68
N ALA A 36 -5.88 4.34 7.17
CA ALA A 36 -4.62 4.76 7.75
C ALA A 36 -4.40 6.25 7.53
N ARG A 37 -3.31 6.75 8.09
CA ARG A 37 -2.89 8.15 8.01
C ARG A 37 -1.41 8.20 7.67
N TYR A 38 -1.08 9.00 6.67
CA TYR A 38 0.29 9.42 6.41
C TYR A 38 0.64 10.57 7.34
N LEU A 39 1.47 10.29 8.35
CA LEU A 39 1.78 11.23 9.41
C LEU A 39 2.47 12.52 8.95
N PRO A 40 3.44 12.49 8.01
CA PRO A 40 4.18 13.71 7.67
C PRO A 40 3.34 14.87 7.11
N ASP A 41 2.21 14.58 6.47
CA ASP A 41 1.29 15.60 5.94
C ASP A 41 -0.12 15.52 6.54
N ASP A 42 -0.34 14.66 7.52
CA ASP A 42 -1.66 14.37 8.11
C ASP A 42 -2.73 13.96 7.07
N LEU A 43 -2.36 13.14 6.09
CA LEU A 43 -3.26 12.73 5.00
C LEU A 43 -3.90 11.38 5.25
N SER A 44 -5.23 11.32 5.12
CA SER A 44 -5.97 10.05 5.15
C SER A 44 -5.62 9.16 3.97
N LEU A 45 -5.47 7.88 4.25
CA LEU A 45 -5.21 6.81 3.30
C LEU A 45 -6.22 5.68 3.50
N THR A 46 -6.52 4.97 2.43
CA THR A 46 -7.29 3.73 2.48
C THR A 46 -6.59 2.72 1.59
N GLY A 47 -6.56 1.46 2.04
CA GLY A 47 -5.84 0.42 1.33
C GLY A 47 -6.07 -0.94 1.95
N TYR A 48 -5.13 -1.83 1.74
CA TYR A 48 -5.14 -3.15 2.37
C TYR A 48 -3.72 -3.61 2.73
N GLU A 49 -3.65 -4.50 3.69
CA GLU A 49 -2.46 -5.21 4.12
C GLU A 49 -2.52 -6.64 3.59
N ILE A 50 -1.39 -7.16 3.09
CA ILE A 50 -1.25 -8.57 2.71
C ILE A 50 0.18 -9.05 2.96
N HIS A 51 0.50 -9.46 4.19
CA HIS A 51 1.88 -9.76 4.55
C HIS A 51 2.00 -10.73 5.72
N HIS A 52 3.14 -11.40 5.80
CA HIS A 52 3.59 -12.15 6.99
C HIS A 52 4.55 -11.33 7.86
N GLY A 53 5.01 -10.19 7.35
CA GLY A 53 6.14 -9.48 7.92
C GLY A 53 5.76 -8.63 9.11
N LEU A 54 6.54 -8.71 10.18
CA LEU A 54 6.49 -7.81 11.32
C LEU A 54 7.76 -6.97 11.30
N THR A 55 7.63 -5.70 10.90
CA THR A 55 8.75 -4.77 10.78
C THR A 55 8.89 -3.93 12.06
N ARG A 56 10.12 -3.80 12.57
CA ARG A 56 10.46 -2.96 13.72
C ARG A 56 11.68 -2.09 13.42
N PRO A 57 11.73 -0.84 13.93
CA PRO A 57 12.92 0.00 13.83
C PRO A 57 14.07 -0.61 14.65
N GLU A 58 15.30 -0.50 14.13
CA GLU A 58 16.51 -0.93 14.83
C GLU A 58 17.10 0.17 15.72
N ASP A 59 16.84 1.44 15.38
CA ASP A 59 17.33 2.60 16.10
C ASP A 59 16.33 3.78 16.05
N SER A 60 16.68 4.89 16.71
CA SER A 60 15.85 6.09 16.83
C SER A 60 15.88 7.01 15.60
N SER A 61 16.62 6.68 14.54
CA SER A 61 16.60 7.44 13.28
C SER A 61 15.36 7.15 12.43
N VAL A 62 14.63 6.09 12.78
CA VAL A 62 13.44 5.62 12.10
C VAL A 62 12.20 5.95 12.91
N SER A 63 11.25 6.61 12.26
CA SER A 63 9.97 7.00 12.85
C SER A 63 8.79 6.41 12.06
N PRO A 64 7.63 6.20 12.71
CA PRO A 64 6.40 5.88 12.00
C PRO A 64 6.06 6.93 10.93
N VAL A 65 5.62 6.49 9.77
CA VAL A 65 5.14 7.38 8.68
C VAL A 65 3.73 7.05 8.22
N VAL A 66 3.29 5.80 8.38
CA VAL A 66 1.93 5.36 8.09
C VAL A 66 1.40 4.63 9.31
N VAL A 67 0.27 5.10 9.84
CA VAL A 67 -0.36 4.53 11.04
C VAL A 67 -1.82 4.25 10.74
N ARG A 68 -2.28 3.06 11.13
CA ARG A 68 -3.67 2.60 11.00
C ARG A 68 -4.55 3.32 12.02
N GLU A 69 -5.87 3.38 11.80
CA GLU A 69 -6.79 4.11 12.70
C GLU A 69 -6.78 3.61 14.15
N ASP A 70 -6.46 2.34 14.39
CA ASP A 70 -6.33 1.74 15.72
C ASP A 70 -4.95 1.95 16.37
N GLY A 71 -4.06 2.70 15.71
CA GLY A 71 -2.73 3.03 16.22
C GLY A 71 -1.63 2.05 15.80
N GLU A 72 -1.93 0.99 15.06
CA GLU A 72 -0.89 0.09 14.54
C GLU A 72 -0.01 0.80 13.50
N VAL A 73 1.31 0.66 13.62
CA VAL A 73 2.26 1.26 12.67
C VAL A 73 2.39 0.35 11.46
N LEU A 74 2.00 0.87 10.29
CA LEU A 74 2.07 0.15 9.03
C LEU A 74 3.32 0.47 8.22
N GLY A 75 3.99 1.58 8.54
CA GLY A 75 5.14 2.03 7.78
C GLY A 75 6.09 2.89 8.58
N TYR A 76 7.37 2.78 8.22
CA TYR A 76 8.49 3.46 8.86
C TYR A 76 9.31 4.23 7.83
N GLY A 77 9.92 5.33 8.26
CA GLY A 77 10.76 6.16 7.42
C GLY A 77 11.80 6.95 8.19
N LEU A 78 12.79 7.45 7.46
CA LEU A 78 13.78 8.37 8.01
C LEU A 78 13.18 9.77 8.15
N GLU A 79 13.46 10.44 9.26
CA GLU A 79 13.03 11.82 9.46
C GLU A 79 13.56 12.73 8.33
N ARG A 80 12.65 13.42 7.62
CA ARG A 80 12.98 14.30 6.48
C ARG A 80 13.77 13.61 5.35
N GLY A 81 13.75 12.27 5.30
CA GLY A 81 14.46 11.46 4.32
C GLY A 81 13.61 11.12 3.09
N LEU A 82 14.27 10.61 2.05
CA LEU A 82 13.62 10.05 0.85
C LEU A 82 13.27 8.57 1.00
N VAL A 83 13.65 7.95 2.11
CA VAL A 83 13.54 6.51 2.32
C VAL A 83 12.49 6.24 3.39
N TRP A 84 11.45 5.52 2.98
CA TRP A 84 10.41 5.00 3.85
C TRP A 84 9.72 3.82 3.15
N GLY A 85 9.05 2.98 3.94
CA GLY A 85 8.27 1.85 3.47
C GLY A 85 6.98 1.72 4.26
N SER A 86 6.00 1.04 3.67
CA SER A 86 4.69 0.77 4.30
C SER A 86 4.13 -0.55 3.79
N TYR A 87 3.45 -1.28 4.67
CA TYR A 87 2.63 -2.44 4.31
C TYR A 87 1.32 -2.08 3.60
N LEU A 88 0.94 -0.80 3.62
CA LEU A 88 -0.31 -0.36 3.00
C LEU A 88 -0.22 -0.39 1.46
N HIS A 89 -0.91 -1.35 0.86
CA HIS A 89 -1.17 -1.37 -0.58
C HIS A 89 -2.28 -0.38 -0.95
N GLY A 90 -2.22 0.20 -2.17
CA GLY A 90 -3.20 1.20 -2.64
C GLY A 90 -2.89 2.64 -2.22
N LEU A 91 -1.74 2.87 -1.60
CA LEU A 91 -1.35 4.19 -1.06
C LEU A 91 -1.35 5.32 -2.12
N PHE A 92 -1.09 5.02 -3.39
CA PHE A 92 -1.12 5.99 -4.50
C PHE A 92 -2.51 6.20 -5.12
N ASP A 93 -3.48 5.38 -4.76
CA ASP A 93 -4.87 5.53 -5.18
C ASP A 93 -5.53 6.72 -4.45
N ALA A 94 -4.96 7.11 -3.29
CA ALA A 94 -5.32 8.32 -2.58
C ALA A 94 -4.79 9.56 -3.33
N ASP A 95 -5.67 10.19 -4.12
CA ASP A 95 -5.34 11.34 -4.97
C ASP A 95 -4.62 12.49 -4.26
N ARG A 96 -5.05 12.81 -3.02
CA ARG A 96 -4.43 13.87 -2.21
C ARG A 96 -3.01 13.52 -1.81
N PHE A 97 -2.79 12.28 -1.37
CA PHE A 97 -1.46 11.78 -1.04
C PHE A 97 -0.55 11.79 -2.27
N ARG A 98 -1.01 11.21 -3.38
CA ARG A 98 -0.24 11.15 -4.63
C ARG A 98 0.11 12.55 -5.12
N ARG A 99 -0.82 13.51 -5.05
CA ARG A 99 -0.55 14.91 -5.39
C ARG A 99 0.53 15.51 -4.49
N ALA A 100 0.37 15.40 -3.18
CA ALA A 100 1.31 15.96 -2.20
C ALA A 100 2.72 15.39 -2.39
N LEU A 101 2.83 14.07 -2.60
CA LEU A 101 4.10 13.42 -2.88
C LEU A 101 4.76 13.95 -4.15
N VAL A 102 4.02 14.02 -5.26
CA VAL A 102 4.57 14.51 -6.54
C VAL A 102 4.96 15.99 -6.43
N ASP A 103 4.19 16.82 -5.72
CA ASP A 103 4.55 18.22 -5.51
C ASP A 103 5.83 18.37 -4.68
N ARG A 104 6.03 17.56 -3.63
CA ARG A 104 7.32 17.55 -2.92
C ARG A 104 8.49 17.22 -3.84
N LEU A 105 8.32 16.21 -4.71
CA LEU A 105 9.36 15.81 -5.67
C LEU A 105 9.63 16.92 -6.70
N ARG A 106 8.57 17.60 -7.17
CA ARG A 106 8.69 18.75 -8.07
C ARG A 106 9.45 19.90 -7.43
N THR A 107 9.08 20.30 -6.22
CA THR A 107 9.78 21.37 -5.48
C THR A 107 11.24 21.02 -5.25
N ARG A 108 11.55 19.77 -4.90
CA ARG A 108 12.94 19.29 -4.78
C ARG A 108 13.72 19.37 -6.10
N ALA A 109 13.04 19.15 -7.23
CA ALA A 109 13.63 19.29 -8.56
C ALA A 109 13.68 20.73 -9.09
N GLY A 110 13.33 21.73 -8.27
CA GLY A 110 13.29 23.14 -8.69
C GLY A 110 12.07 23.53 -9.52
N LEU A 111 11.05 22.69 -9.57
CA LEU A 111 9.78 22.94 -10.26
C LEU A 111 8.73 23.45 -9.28
N LEU A 112 7.81 24.30 -9.76
CA LEU A 112 6.65 24.71 -8.97
C LEU A 112 5.71 23.51 -8.75
N GLY A 113 5.21 23.36 -7.53
CA GLY A 113 4.11 22.43 -7.23
C GLY A 113 2.89 22.79 -8.07
N LEU A 114 2.18 21.77 -8.57
CA LEU A 114 0.96 22.02 -9.34
C LEU A 114 -0.23 22.32 -8.42
N GLY A 115 -0.21 21.82 -7.18
CA GLY A 115 -1.39 21.81 -6.32
C GLY A 115 -2.54 21.06 -6.99
N GLY A 116 -3.72 21.05 -6.35
CA GLY A 116 -4.95 20.46 -6.90
C GLY A 116 -4.87 18.98 -7.28
N ILE A 117 -6.00 18.29 -7.41
CA ILE A 117 -5.97 16.92 -7.94
C ILE A 117 -5.97 17.01 -9.47
N THR A 118 -4.90 16.53 -10.12
CA THR A 118 -4.74 16.61 -11.58
C THR A 118 -5.15 15.32 -12.32
N ALA A 119 -5.28 14.23 -11.59
CA ALA A 119 -5.80 12.96 -12.07
C ALA A 119 -6.56 12.32 -10.92
N VAL A 120 -7.74 11.78 -11.18
CA VAL A 120 -8.57 11.11 -10.18
C VAL A 120 -8.45 9.61 -10.39
N TYR A 121 -8.23 8.87 -9.32
CA TYR A 121 -8.27 7.42 -9.37
C TYR A 121 -9.72 6.93 -9.43
N ASP A 122 -10.09 6.25 -10.51
CA ASP A 122 -11.41 5.62 -10.66
C ASP A 122 -11.32 4.40 -11.58
N LEU A 123 -11.56 3.21 -11.02
CA LEU A 123 -11.58 1.94 -11.75
C LEU A 123 -12.96 1.60 -12.30
N GLU A 124 -14.03 2.22 -11.82
CA GLU A 124 -15.40 1.86 -12.18
C GLU A 124 -15.68 1.96 -13.69
N PRO A 125 -15.16 2.96 -14.43
CA PRO A 125 -15.30 2.99 -15.87
C PRO A 125 -14.63 1.79 -16.54
N ALA A 126 -13.49 1.33 -16.03
CA ALA A 126 -12.79 0.16 -16.58
C ALA A 126 -13.55 -1.13 -16.30
N PHE A 127 -14.06 -1.32 -15.08
CA PHE A 127 -14.88 -2.46 -14.73
C PHE A 127 -16.19 -2.49 -15.50
N SER A 128 -16.84 -1.35 -15.67
CA SER A 128 -18.06 -1.22 -16.47
C SER A 128 -17.82 -1.63 -17.93
N ARG A 129 -16.69 -1.20 -18.52
CA ARG A 129 -16.30 -1.62 -19.88
C ARG A 129 -16.06 -3.12 -19.98
N LEU A 130 -15.34 -3.70 -19.01
CA LEU A 130 -15.08 -5.14 -18.97
C LEU A 130 -16.38 -5.93 -18.82
N ALA A 131 -17.24 -5.54 -17.89
CA ALA A 131 -18.50 -6.20 -17.62
C ALA A 131 -19.45 -6.13 -18.83
N ARG A 132 -19.42 -5.04 -19.59
CA ARG A 132 -20.16 -4.93 -20.86
C ARG A 132 -19.66 -5.96 -21.89
N ILE A 133 -18.35 -6.04 -22.12
CA ILE A 133 -17.76 -7.01 -23.06
C ILE A 133 -18.11 -8.45 -22.67
N VAL A 134 -18.03 -8.77 -21.37
CA VAL A 134 -18.41 -10.09 -20.86
C VAL A 134 -19.88 -10.40 -21.17
N ARG A 135 -20.81 -9.46 -20.93
CA ARG A 135 -22.25 -9.67 -21.21
C ARG A 135 -22.58 -9.76 -22.70
N GLU A 136 -21.83 -9.07 -23.55
CA GLU A 136 -22.02 -9.11 -25.01
C GLU A 136 -21.58 -10.45 -25.62
N HIS A 137 -20.56 -11.09 -25.03
CA HIS A 137 -19.95 -12.27 -25.61
C HIS A 137 -20.23 -13.59 -24.87
N LEU A 138 -20.82 -13.53 -23.66
CA LEU A 138 -21.17 -14.71 -22.87
C LEU A 138 -22.64 -14.65 -22.45
N SER A 139 -23.31 -15.81 -22.44
CA SER A 139 -24.66 -15.95 -21.88
C SER A 139 -24.60 -15.93 -20.34
N VAL A 140 -24.44 -14.75 -19.75
CA VAL A 140 -24.29 -14.57 -18.29
C VAL A 140 -25.45 -15.18 -17.52
N GLU A 141 -26.69 -15.12 -18.04
CA GLU A 141 -27.84 -15.78 -17.42
C GLU A 141 -27.67 -17.31 -17.30
N LYS A 142 -27.11 -17.97 -18.32
CA LYS A 142 -26.84 -19.41 -18.24
C LYS A 142 -25.80 -19.72 -17.17
N ILE A 143 -24.79 -18.86 -17.02
CA ILE A 143 -23.77 -19.00 -15.96
C ILE A 143 -24.43 -18.84 -14.60
N TYR A 144 -25.30 -17.85 -14.41
CA TYR A 144 -26.02 -17.67 -13.14
C TYR A 144 -26.96 -18.83 -12.82
N ASN A 145 -27.68 -19.37 -13.81
CA ASN A 145 -28.49 -20.57 -13.64
C ASN A 145 -27.63 -21.77 -13.21
N LEU A 146 -26.45 -21.96 -13.81
CA LEU A 146 -25.51 -23.04 -13.43
C LEU A 146 -24.98 -22.87 -12.00
N LEU A 147 -24.78 -21.62 -11.56
CA LEU A 147 -24.34 -21.29 -10.20
C LEU A 147 -25.49 -21.25 -9.18
N GLN A 148 -26.74 -21.44 -9.60
CA GLN A 148 -27.94 -21.31 -8.77
C GLN A 148 -28.08 -19.92 -8.12
N LEU A 149 -27.68 -18.89 -8.87
CA LEU A 149 -27.74 -17.47 -8.46
C LEU A 149 -28.90 -16.71 -9.13
N ALA A 150 -29.76 -17.40 -9.86
CA ALA A 150 -30.89 -16.87 -10.61
C ALA A 150 -32.20 -17.46 -10.12
#